data_AF-A0A8D9APX4-F1
#
_entry.id   AF-A0A8D9APX4-F1
#
_cell.length_a   1.000
_cell.length_b   1.000
_cell.length_c   1.000
_cell.angle_alpha   90.00
_cell.angle_beta   90.00
_cell.angle_gamma   90.00
#
_symmetry.space_group_name_H-M   'P 1'
#
loop_
_entity.id
_entity.type
_entity.pdbx_description
1 polymer ?
#
loop_
_entity_poly.entity_id
_entity_poly.type
_entity_poly.pdbx_seq_one_letter_code
_entity_poly.pdbx_strand_id
1 'polypeptide(L)'
;MAPRKKWKKEDMVNAVRAMRLRQMGSFKASKVFNVPQTTLERYAKRMSVDEDAVVHTKTGRKPYLSAELEQELADQCSLLERKYFGLSTKDVKRLAFQLARANNVHMGFSAGDKWFNNFMKRHPDLSVRRPEGLSKARASVDTSQQDKIPVKASKTP
;
A
#
# COMPACT_ATOMS: atom_id res chain seq x y z
N MET A 1 18.24 -10.95 -9.47
CA MET A 1 17.55 -9.80 -10.11
C MET A 1 18.60 -8.80 -10.55
N ALA A 2 18.60 -8.35 -11.80
CA ALA A 2 19.55 -7.34 -12.27
C ALA A 2 19.30 -5.97 -11.57
N PRO A 3 20.36 -5.19 -11.27
CA PRO A 3 20.20 -3.88 -10.65
C PRO A 3 19.43 -2.94 -11.58
N ARG A 4 18.35 -2.35 -11.07
CA ARG A 4 17.53 -1.34 -11.77
C ARG A 4 18.21 0.03 -11.64
N LYS A 5 17.99 0.92 -12.63
CA LYS A 5 18.55 2.28 -12.70
C LYS A 5 20.09 2.30 -12.57
N LYS A 6 20.80 1.80 -13.60
CA LYS A 6 22.28 1.78 -13.66
C LYS A 6 22.94 3.14 -13.93
N TRP A 7 22.15 4.19 -14.11
CA TRP A 7 22.60 5.55 -14.40
C TRP A 7 22.77 6.37 -13.12
N LYS A 8 23.68 7.35 -13.13
CA LYS A 8 23.86 8.27 -12.01
C LYS A 8 22.66 9.20 -11.89
N LYS A 9 22.20 9.42 -10.66
CA LYS A 9 20.99 10.21 -10.40
C LYS A 9 21.19 11.67 -10.81
N GLU A 10 22.35 12.23 -10.48
CA GLU A 10 22.76 13.60 -10.85
C GLU A 10 22.69 13.81 -12.37
N ASP A 11 23.24 12.88 -13.15
CA ASP A 11 23.21 12.93 -14.62
C ASP A 11 21.78 12.95 -15.15
N MET A 12 20.87 12.17 -14.55
CA MET A 12 19.45 12.17 -14.93
C MET A 12 18.75 13.48 -14.55
N VAL A 13 19.04 14.05 -13.37
CA VAL A 13 18.48 15.35 -12.94
C VAL A 13 18.91 16.45 -13.91
N ASN A 14 20.21 16.50 -14.25
CA ASN A 14 20.77 17.46 -15.19
C ASN A 14 20.18 17.29 -16.61
N ALA A 15 20.03 16.05 -17.07
CA ALA A 15 19.42 15.76 -18.36
C ALA A 15 17.94 16.19 -18.42
N VAL A 16 17.17 15.94 -17.36
CA VAL A 16 15.76 16.37 -17.26
C VAL A 16 15.67 17.89 -17.24
N ARG A 17 16.54 18.57 -16.46
CA ARG A 17 16.61 20.04 -16.42
C ARG A 17 16.89 20.62 -17.80
N ALA A 18 17.91 20.12 -18.50
CA ALA A 18 18.29 20.60 -19.83
C ALA A 18 17.17 20.42 -20.88
N MET A 19 16.39 19.33 -20.79
CA MET A 19 15.22 19.11 -21.64
C MET A 19 14.05 20.06 -21.30
N ARG A 20 13.78 20.28 -20.01
CA ARG A 20 12.71 21.20 -19.56
C ARG A 20 13.00 22.64 -19.95
N LEU A 21 14.26 23.06 -19.86
CA LEU A 21 14.76 24.35 -20.33
C LEU A 21 14.87 24.46 -21.87
N ARG A 22 14.44 23.43 -22.61
CA ARG A 22 14.50 23.35 -24.09
C ARG A 22 15.91 23.57 -24.68
N GLN A 23 16.97 23.36 -23.90
CA GLN A 23 18.35 23.51 -24.35
C GLN A 23 18.80 22.35 -25.25
N MET A 24 18.23 21.16 -25.07
CA MET A 24 18.54 19.97 -25.87
C MET A 24 17.39 18.97 -25.95
N GLY A 25 17.33 18.24 -27.07
CA GLY A 25 16.39 17.13 -27.28
C GLY A 25 16.82 15.84 -26.58
N SER A 26 15.88 14.90 -26.44
CA SER A 26 16.07 13.65 -25.70
C SER A 26 17.25 12.80 -26.18
N PHE A 27 17.47 12.74 -27.50
CA PHE A 27 18.60 12.01 -28.08
C PHE A 27 19.95 12.63 -27.71
N LYS A 28 20.08 13.95 -27.82
CA LYS A 28 21.32 14.68 -27.48
C LYS A 28 21.60 14.57 -25.98
N ALA A 29 20.59 14.76 -25.14
CA ALA A 29 20.71 14.64 -23.68
C ALA A 29 21.10 13.22 -23.25
N SER A 30 20.51 12.19 -23.87
CA SER A 30 20.87 10.77 -23.64
C SER A 30 22.36 10.51 -23.89
N LYS A 31 22.92 11.05 -24.98
CA LYS A 31 24.34 10.89 -25.32
C LYS A 31 25.28 11.67 -24.40
N VAL A 32 24.93 12.91 -24.06
CA VAL A 32 25.76 13.79 -23.22
C VAL A 32 25.83 13.28 -21.78
N PHE A 33 24.69 12.91 -21.21
CA PHE A 33 24.58 12.50 -19.80
C PHE A 33 24.64 10.98 -19.61
N ASN A 34 24.83 10.21 -20.68
CA ASN A 34 24.87 8.75 -20.64
C ASN A 34 23.65 8.12 -19.91
N VAL A 35 22.45 8.64 -20.21
CA VAL A 35 21.19 8.20 -19.60
C VAL A 35 20.25 7.57 -20.63
N PRO A 36 19.43 6.56 -20.28
CA PRO A 36 18.51 5.96 -21.24
C PRO A 36 17.43 6.95 -21.74
N GLN A 37 17.37 7.14 -23.06
CA GLN A 37 16.44 8.08 -23.72
C GLN A 37 14.98 7.90 -23.29
N THR A 38 14.47 6.67 -23.27
CA THR A 38 13.05 6.39 -22.94
C THR A 38 12.70 6.73 -21.49
N THR A 39 13.65 6.58 -20.56
CA THR A 39 13.47 6.95 -19.15
C THR A 39 13.51 8.46 -19.00
N LEU A 40 14.45 9.10 -19.69
CA LEU A 40 14.60 10.54 -19.71
C LEU A 40 13.34 11.23 -20.27
N GLU A 41 12.80 10.78 -21.40
CA GLU A 41 11.56 11.32 -21.97
C GLU A 41 10.36 11.18 -21.03
N ARG A 42 10.24 10.02 -20.36
CA ARG A 42 9.19 9.78 -19.37
C ARG A 42 9.28 10.75 -18.20
N TYR A 43 10.50 11.08 -17.76
CA TYR A 43 10.75 12.01 -16.67
C TYR A 43 10.55 13.47 -17.07
N ALA A 44 11.03 13.86 -18.25
CA ALA A 44 10.86 15.22 -18.79
C ALA A 44 9.38 15.60 -18.98
N LYS A 45 8.52 14.64 -19.37
CA LYS A 45 7.07 14.86 -19.50
C LYS A 45 6.36 15.20 -18.18
N ARG A 46 6.95 14.91 -17.02
CA ARG A 46 6.39 15.24 -15.71
C ARG A 46 6.77 16.66 -15.30
N MET A 47 6.20 17.67 -15.95
CA MET A 47 6.58 19.08 -15.71
C MET A 47 6.13 19.64 -14.35
N SER A 48 5.12 19.05 -13.72
CA SER A 48 4.58 19.51 -12.43
C SER A 48 5.36 19.05 -11.20
N VAL A 49 6.48 18.33 -11.39
CA VAL A 49 7.27 17.74 -10.30
C VAL A 49 8.72 18.18 -10.48
N ASP A 50 9.40 18.56 -9.40
CA ASP A 50 10.81 18.97 -9.44
C ASP A 50 11.71 17.87 -10.03
N GLU A 51 12.81 18.27 -10.67
CA GLU A 51 13.72 17.33 -11.36
C GLU A 51 14.24 16.26 -10.41
N ASP A 52 14.68 16.66 -9.21
CA ASP A 52 15.14 15.76 -8.16
C ASP A 52 14.03 14.78 -7.74
N ALA A 53 12.84 15.31 -7.44
CA ALA A 53 11.71 14.49 -7.01
C ALA A 53 11.32 13.44 -8.08
N VAL A 54 11.36 13.79 -9.37
CA VAL A 54 11.08 12.86 -10.48
C VAL A 54 12.05 11.69 -10.49
N VAL A 55 13.35 11.96 -10.32
CA VAL A 55 14.41 10.94 -10.34
C VAL A 55 14.32 10.00 -9.12
N HIS A 56 13.99 10.57 -7.97
CA HIS A 56 13.83 9.84 -6.71
C HIS A 56 12.51 9.07 -6.59
N THR A 57 11.59 9.20 -7.56
CA THR A 57 10.34 8.42 -7.53
C THR A 57 10.60 6.91 -7.49
N LYS A 58 9.94 6.25 -6.53
CA LYS A 58 9.92 4.77 -6.43
C LYS A 58 9.14 4.21 -7.62
N THR A 59 9.77 3.31 -8.37
CA THR A 59 9.10 2.58 -9.45
C THR A 59 8.28 1.43 -8.87
N GLY A 60 6.97 1.47 -9.07
CA GLY A 60 6.07 0.39 -8.66
C GLY A 60 4.60 0.78 -8.75
N ARG A 61 3.72 -0.20 -8.58
CA ARG A 61 2.28 0.05 -8.40
C ARG A 61 2.09 0.79 -7.08
N LYS A 62 1.33 1.89 -7.11
CA LYS A 62 0.95 2.57 -5.88
C LYS A 62 0.19 1.59 -4.98
N PRO A 63 0.37 1.64 -3.65
CA PRO A 63 -0.43 0.84 -2.75
C PRO A 63 -1.92 1.17 -2.90
N TYR A 64 -2.78 0.20 -2.55
CA TYR A 64 -4.23 0.39 -2.60
C TYR A 64 -4.67 1.49 -1.63
N LEU A 65 -4.15 1.47 -0.40
CA LEU A 65 -4.38 2.51 0.60
C LEU A 65 -3.34 3.63 0.45
N SER A 66 -3.76 4.88 0.69
CA SER A 66 -2.84 6.02 0.85
C SER A 66 -2.01 5.85 2.14
N ALA A 67 -0.93 6.62 2.26
CA ALA A 67 -0.08 6.56 3.46
C ALA A 67 -0.86 6.87 4.75
N GLU A 68 -1.78 7.85 4.69
CA GLU A 68 -2.65 8.26 5.79
C GLU A 68 -3.59 7.12 6.22
N LEU A 69 -4.28 6.49 5.27
CA LEU A 69 -5.18 5.37 5.52
C LEU A 69 -4.44 4.13 6.03
N GLU A 70 -3.19 3.95 5.59
CA GLU A 70 -2.35 2.86 6.06
C GLU A 70 -1.92 3.06 7.52
N GLN A 71 -1.66 4.30 7.93
CA GLN A 71 -1.40 4.65 9.33
C GLN A 71 -2.64 4.48 10.19
N GLU A 72 -3.80 4.97 9.74
CA GLU A 72 -5.06 4.78 10.47
C GLU A 72 -5.34 3.28 10.70
N LEU A 73 -5.10 2.45 9.68
CA LEU A 73 -5.21 1.00 9.83
C LEU A 73 -4.22 0.44 10.86
N ALA A 74 -2.98 0.93 10.88
CA ALA A 74 -1.96 0.50 11.85
C ALA A 74 -2.35 0.87 13.30
N ASP A 75 -2.93 2.05 13.50
CA ASP A 75 -3.42 2.50 14.80
C ASP A 75 -4.58 1.64 15.28
N GLN A 76 -5.53 1.33 14.39
CA GLN A 76 -6.62 0.40 14.69
C GLN A 76 -6.10 -1.00 15.04
N CYS A 77 -5.09 -1.51 14.31
CA CYS A 77 -4.48 -2.81 14.62
C CYS A 77 -3.84 -2.83 16.01
N SER A 78 -3.12 -1.76 16.37
CA SER A 78 -2.46 -1.63 17.67
C SER A 78 -3.46 -1.54 18.82
N LEU A 79 -4.57 -0.84 18.63
CA LEU A 79 -5.65 -0.73 19.61
C LEU A 79 -6.31 -2.10 19.86
N LEU A 80 -6.61 -2.82 18.78
CA LEU A 80 -7.26 -4.11 18.85
C LEU A 80 -6.34 -5.19 19.42
N GLU A 81 -5.03 -5.13 19.16
CA GLU A 81 -4.05 -6.05 19.74
C GLU A 81 -4.05 -5.97 21.26
N ARG A 82 -4.07 -4.74 21.81
CA ARG A 82 -4.14 -4.48 23.26
C ARG A 82 -5.44 -4.99 23.88
N LYS A 83 -6.56 -4.89 23.15
CA LYS A 83 -7.89 -5.21 23.67
C LYS A 83 -8.26 -6.70 23.57
N TYR A 84 -7.75 -7.41 22.56
CA TYR A 84 -8.21 -8.77 22.20
C TYR A 84 -7.11 -9.83 22.17
N PHE A 85 -5.92 -9.55 22.73
CA PHE A 85 -4.79 -10.50 22.85
C PHE A 85 -4.31 -11.09 21.51
N GLY A 86 -4.24 -10.24 20.48
CA GLY A 86 -3.67 -10.56 19.17
C GLY A 86 -4.68 -10.43 18.03
N LEU A 87 -4.17 -10.11 16.83
CA LEU A 87 -4.97 -10.06 15.60
C LEU A 87 -4.61 -11.24 14.70
N SER A 88 -5.62 -11.84 14.07
CA SER A 88 -5.38 -12.75 12.95
C SER A 88 -5.14 -11.96 11.66
N THR A 89 -4.40 -12.56 10.72
CA THR A 89 -4.27 -12.05 9.35
C THR A 89 -5.64 -11.80 8.69
N LYS A 90 -6.65 -12.61 9.01
CA LYS A 90 -8.03 -12.43 8.50
C LYS A 90 -8.64 -11.12 9.00
N ASP A 91 -8.41 -10.78 10.27
CA ASP A 91 -8.98 -9.59 10.90
C ASP A 91 -8.36 -8.33 10.31
N VAL A 92 -7.02 -8.31 10.15
CA VAL A 92 -6.31 -7.20 9.50
C VAL A 92 -6.83 -6.98 8.07
N LYS A 93 -7.02 -8.05 7.29
CA LYS A 93 -7.57 -7.95 5.93
C LYS A 93 -9.01 -7.44 5.90
N ARG A 94 -9.84 -7.85 6.88
CA ARG A 94 -11.23 -7.38 7.01
C ARG A 94 -11.29 -5.90 7.35
N LEU A 95 -10.46 -5.45 8.29
CA LEU A 95 -10.34 -4.04 8.66
C LEU A 95 -9.86 -3.20 7.49
N ALA A 96 -8.83 -3.66 6.77
CA ALA A 96 -8.34 -2.99 5.57
C ALA A 96 -9.43 -2.83 4.50
N PHE A 97 -10.25 -3.86 4.29
CA PHE A 97 -11.37 -3.82 3.34
C PHE A 97 -12.48 -2.85 3.79
N GLN A 98 -12.82 -2.83 5.09
CA GLN A 98 -13.78 -1.90 5.65
C GLN A 98 -13.31 -0.44 5.50
N LEU A 99 -12.05 -0.19 5.84
CA LEU A 99 -11.43 1.14 5.74
C LEU A 99 -11.33 1.60 4.29
N ALA A 100 -11.01 0.70 3.36
CA ALA A 100 -11.02 0.99 1.92
C ALA A 100 -12.42 1.37 1.42
N ARG A 101 -13.45 0.61 1.82
CA ARG A 101 -14.84 0.89 1.44
C ARG A 101 -15.35 2.21 2.02
N ALA A 102 -14.99 2.53 3.27
CA ALA A 102 -15.33 3.79 3.91
C ALA A 102 -14.72 5.01 3.18
N ASN A 103 -13.50 4.85 2.65
CA ASN A 103 -12.78 5.89 1.94
C ASN A 103 -12.97 5.88 0.42
N ASN A 104 -13.97 5.14 -0.09
CA ASN A 104 -14.24 4.98 -1.53
C ASN A 104 -13.02 4.51 -2.35
N VAL A 105 -12.10 3.79 -1.71
CA VAL A 105 -10.93 3.19 -2.36
C VAL A 105 -11.33 1.81 -2.87
N HIS A 106 -11.24 1.60 -4.18
CA HIS A 106 -11.48 0.27 -4.75
C HIS A 106 -10.34 -0.68 -4.39
N MET A 107 -10.54 -1.42 -3.31
CA MET A 107 -9.80 -2.63 -3.01
C MET A 107 -10.61 -3.81 -3.58
N GLY A 108 -9.94 -4.77 -4.22
CA GLY A 108 -10.62 -6.00 -4.65
C GLY A 108 -11.31 -6.71 -3.47
N PHE A 109 -12.05 -7.77 -3.76
CA PHE A 109 -12.92 -8.48 -2.79
C PHE A 109 -12.23 -8.88 -1.47
N SER A 110 -10.90 -9.04 -1.49
CA SER A 110 -10.09 -9.24 -0.29
C SER A 110 -8.72 -8.59 -0.46
N ALA A 111 -8.20 -8.04 0.63
CA ALA A 111 -6.81 -7.62 0.71
C ALA A 111 -5.89 -8.86 0.58
N GLY A 112 -5.35 -9.09 -0.62
CA GLY A 112 -4.58 -10.31 -0.94
C GLY A 112 -3.31 -10.47 -0.09
N ASP A 113 -2.76 -11.68 -0.03
CA ASP A 113 -1.57 -12.01 0.78
C ASP A 113 -0.35 -11.11 0.47
N LYS A 114 -0.18 -10.76 -0.81
CA LYS A 114 0.88 -9.84 -1.23
C LYS A 114 0.73 -8.45 -0.63
N TRP A 115 -0.50 -7.96 -0.49
CA TRP A 115 -0.76 -6.67 0.14
C TRP A 115 -0.44 -6.74 1.63
N PHE A 116 -0.91 -7.78 2.32
CA PHE A 116 -0.64 -7.96 3.75
C PHE A 116 0.87 -8.06 4.04
N ASN A 117 1.60 -8.86 3.26
CA ASN A 117 3.05 -8.97 3.42
C ASN A 117 3.78 -7.64 3.17
N ASN A 118 3.30 -6.81 2.23
CA ASN A 118 3.87 -5.49 2.00
C ASN A 118 3.49 -4.50 3.12
N PHE A 119 2.27 -4.57 3.64
CA PHE A 119 1.81 -3.79 4.79
C PHE A 119 2.68 -4.07 6.03
N MET A 120 2.88 -5.34 6.38
CA MET A 120 3.75 -5.75 7.49
C MET A 120 5.22 -5.33 7.29
N LYS A 121 5.72 -5.33 6.04
CA LYS A 121 7.07 -4.82 5.74
C LYS A 121 7.21 -3.31 5.91
N ARG A 122 6.11 -2.56 5.77
CA ARG A 122 6.09 -1.11 5.95
C ARG A 122 5.87 -0.69 7.39
N HIS A 123 5.17 -1.52 8.16
CA HIS A 123 4.88 -1.32 9.57
C HIS A 123 5.48 -2.47 10.40
N PRO A 124 6.82 -2.49 10.59
CA PRO A 124 7.48 -3.52 11.40
C PRO A 124 7.08 -3.44 12.88
N ASP A 125 6.52 -2.30 13.32
CA ASP A 125 6.06 -2.06 14.68
C ASP A 125 4.79 -2.87 15.02
N LEU A 126 4.06 -3.34 14.00
CA LEU A 126 2.91 -4.20 14.18
C LEU A 126 3.38 -5.66 14.30
N SER A 127 3.15 -6.28 15.46
CA SER A 127 3.43 -7.69 15.67
C SER A 127 2.15 -8.52 15.48
N VAL A 128 1.84 -8.89 14.24
CA VAL A 128 0.74 -9.83 14.00
C VAL A 128 1.20 -11.23 14.42
N ARG A 129 0.70 -11.73 15.55
CA ARG A 129 0.90 -13.12 15.95
C ARG A 129 0.39 -14.02 14.84
N ARG A 130 1.26 -14.91 14.34
CA ARG A 130 0.77 -16.04 13.54
C ARG A 130 -0.22 -16.79 14.44
N PRO A 131 -1.44 -17.10 13.99
CA PRO A 131 -2.22 -18.12 14.66
C PRO A 131 -1.42 -19.42 14.47
N GLU A 132 -0.54 -19.72 15.42
CA GLU A 132 0.02 -21.06 15.58
C GLU A 132 -1.19 -21.98 15.63
N GLY A 133 -1.21 -22.99 14.78
CA GLY A 133 -2.36 -23.87 14.61
C GLY A 133 -2.73 -24.46 15.96
N LEU A 134 -3.72 -23.83 16.61
CA LEU A 134 -4.43 -24.43 17.73
C LEU A 134 -5.11 -25.64 17.11
N SER A 135 -4.45 -26.79 17.27
CA SER A 135 -4.98 -28.12 16.99
C SER A 135 -6.44 -28.16 17.42
N LYS A 136 -7.27 -28.83 16.63
CA LYS A 136 -8.75 -28.93 16.64
C LYS A 136 -9.45 -29.05 18.02
N ALA A 137 -8.72 -29.17 19.12
CA ALA A 137 -9.18 -29.28 20.50
C ALA A 137 -9.85 -28.02 21.09
N ARG A 138 -9.77 -26.83 20.47
CA ARG A 138 -10.51 -25.63 20.94
C ARG A 138 -11.86 -25.39 20.24
N ALA A 139 -12.21 -26.19 19.22
CA ALA A 139 -13.47 -26.04 18.49
C ALA A 139 -14.68 -26.66 19.20
N SER A 140 -14.52 -27.17 20.43
CA SER A 140 -15.61 -27.79 21.20
C SER A 140 -16.19 -26.92 22.32
N VAL A 141 -15.66 -25.72 22.54
CA VAL A 141 -16.21 -24.83 23.58
C VAL A 141 -17.05 -23.75 22.92
N ASP A 142 -18.35 -24.06 22.91
CA ASP A 142 -19.44 -23.10 23.07
C ASP A 142 -19.91 -22.36 21.80
N THR A 143 -20.73 -23.06 21.00
CA THR A 143 -21.78 -22.42 20.18
C THR A 143 -23.12 -22.83 20.78
N SER A 144 -23.42 -22.30 21.97
CA SER A 144 -24.76 -22.36 22.56
C SER A 144 -25.07 -21.05 23.25
N GLN A 145 -25.06 -19.94 22.52
CA GLN A 145 -25.95 -18.78 22.69
C GLN A 145 -25.73 -17.84 21.49
N GLN A 146 -26.56 -17.93 20.46
CA GLN A 146 -26.82 -16.77 19.60
C GLN A 146 -28.14 -16.17 20.09
N ASP A 147 -28.01 -15.05 20.81
CA ASP A 147 -29.10 -14.19 21.21
C ASP A 147 -29.96 -13.82 20.00
N LYS A 148 -31.26 -14.13 20.14
CA LYS A 148 -32.32 -13.69 19.24
C LYS A 148 -32.36 -12.16 19.22
N ILE A 149 -32.08 -11.57 18.07
CA ILE A 149 -32.44 -10.18 17.78
C ILE A 149 -33.98 -10.10 17.78
N PRO A 150 -34.63 -9.27 18.63
CA PRO A 150 -36.08 -9.19 18.65
C PRO A 150 -36.56 -8.41 17.42
N VAL A 151 -37.24 -9.12 16.53
CA VAL A 151 -38.01 -8.53 15.43
C VAL A 151 -39.21 -7.81 16.07
N LYS A 152 -39.23 -6.48 16.02
CA LYS A 152 -40.40 -5.70 16.42
C LYS A 152 -41.56 -6.02 15.48
N ALA A 153 -42.55 -6.75 15.99
CA ALA A 153 -43.87 -6.82 15.41
C ALA A 153 -44.50 -5.42 15.47
N SER A 154 -44.85 -4.86 14.30
CA SER A 154 -45.83 -3.79 14.22
C SER A 154 -47.10 -4.38 13.63
N LYS A 155 -48.16 -4.35 14.45
CA LYS A 155 -49.49 -4.86 14.15
C LYS A 155 -50.43 -3.66 14.06
N THR A 156 -50.90 -3.40 12.83
CA THR A 156 -52.20 -2.83 12.42
C THR A 156 -52.57 -1.42 12.92
N PRO A 157 -53.60 -0.73 12.39
CA PRO A 157 -54.96 -1.20 12.06
C PRO A 157 -55.26 -1.42 10.58
#